data_AF-A0AAU8CPM6-F1
#
_entry.id   AF-A0AAU8CPM6-F1
#
_cell.length_a   1.000
_cell.length_b   1.000
_cell.length_c   1.000
_cell.angle_alpha   90.00
_cell.angle_beta   90.00
_cell.angle_gamma   90.00
#
_symmetry.space_group_name_H-M   'P 1'
#
loop_
_entity.id
_entity.type
_entity.pdbx_description
1 polymer ?
#
loop_
_entity_poly.entity_id
_entity_poly.type
_entity_poly.pdbx_seq_one_letter_code
_entity_poly.pdbx_strand_id
1 'polypeptide(L)' 'MLVSNAKDGVIHIRIPTDEKRRLFETARRRGMTLSAFLRDTATEAARQVAA' A
#
# COMPACT_ATOMS: atom_id res chain seq x y z
N MET A 1 -31.40 -2.25 -6.22
CA MET A 1 -30.13 -2.59 -6.89
C MET A 1 -29.03 -1.86 -6.14
N LEU A 2 -28.38 -2.52 -5.19
CA LEU A 2 -27.28 -1.91 -4.43
C LEU A 2 -26.10 -1.77 -5.38
N VAL A 3 -25.67 -0.54 -5.63
CA VAL A 3 -24.44 -0.26 -6.41
C VAL A 3 -23.25 -0.51 -5.48
N SER A 4 -22.96 -1.79 -5.21
CA SER A 4 -21.69 -2.18 -4.63
C SER A 4 -20.65 -2.18 -5.74
N ASN A 5 -20.04 -1.03 -6.03
CA ASN A 5 -19.03 -0.94 -7.08
C ASN A 5 -17.96 0.11 -6.78
N ALA A 6 -17.23 -0.08 -5.68
CA ALA A 6 -15.99 0.65 -5.44
C ALA A 6 -14.99 -0.20 -4.63
N LYS A 7 -14.12 -0.92 -5.34
CA LYS A 7 -12.75 -1.21 -4.89
C LYS A 7 -12.54 -2.24 -3.77
N ASP A 8 -13.33 -3.31 -3.70
CA ASP A 8 -12.90 -4.52 -2.99
C ASP A 8 -11.86 -5.26 -3.86
N GLY A 9 -10.62 -4.81 -3.83
CA GLY A 9 -9.55 -5.33 -4.69
C GLY A 9 -8.21 -5.47 -3.97
N VAL A 10 -7.54 -6.60 -4.18
CA VAL A 10 -6.14 -6.81 -3.78
C VAL A 10 -5.25 -6.16 -4.84
N ILE A 11 -4.32 -5.31 -4.41
CA ILE A 11 -3.29 -4.76 -5.29
C ILE A 11 -2.16 -5.78 -5.40
N HIS A 12 -1.95 -6.33 -6.59
CA HIS A 12 -0.80 -7.18 -6.90
C HIS A 12 0.31 -6.34 -7.54
N ILE A 13 1.51 -6.38 -6.97
CA ILE A 13 2.67 -5.61 -7.44
C ILE A 13 3.86 -6.55 -7.56
N ARG A 14 4.63 -6.41 -8.64
CA ARG A 14 5.91 -7.09 -8.81
C ARG A 14 7.04 -6.09 -8.56
N ILE A 15 7.89 -6.41 -7.62
CA ILE A 15 9.06 -5.61 -7.23
C ILE A 15 10.28 -6.54 -7.04
N PRO A 16 11.51 -6.02 -7.17
CA PRO A 16 12.71 -6.76 -6.81
C PRO A 16 12.67 -7.24 -5.36
N THR A 17 13.31 -8.38 -5.09
CA THR A 17 13.36 -8.98 -3.75
C THR A 17 13.97 -8.03 -2.71
N ASP A 18 15.01 -7.30 -3.08
CA ASP A 18 15.67 -6.34 -2.18
C ASP A 18 14.77 -5.16 -1.82
N GLU A 19 13.98 -4.67 -2.78
CA GLU A 19 13.01 -3.62 -2.53
C GLU A 19 11.92 -4.12 -1.59
N LYS A 20 11.39 -5.33 -1.82
CA LYS A 20 10.43 -5.97 -0.92
C LYS A 20 10.96 -6.09 0.51
N ARG A 21 12.22 -6.48 0.68
CA ARG A 21 12.87 -6.57 1.99
C ARG A 21 12.91 -5.21 2.69
N ARG A 22 13.34 -4.15 2.00
CA ARG A 22 13.40 -2.79 2.56
C ARG A 22 12.02 -2.29 3.00
N LEU A 23 10.98 -2.53 2.19
CA LEU A 23 9.60 -2.18 2.54
C LEU A 23 9.12 -2.94 3.77
N PHE A 24 9.44 -4.23 3.87
CA PHE A 24 9.07 -5.06 5.02
C PHE A 24 9.76 -4.60 6.31
N GLU A 25 11.05 -4.33 6.26
CA GLU A 25 11.81 -3.81 7.41
C GLU A 25 11.27 -2.45 7.88
N THR A 26 10.90 -1.57 6.93
CA THR A 26 10.34 -0.26 7.23
C THR A 26 8.96 -0.39 7.90
N ALA A 27 8.09 -1.25 7.36
CA ALA A 27 6.80 -1.55 7.95
C ALA A 27 6.96 -2.09 9.38
N ARG A 28 7.90 -3.02 9.59
CA ARG A 28 8.20 -3.60 10.90
C ARG A 28 8.69 -2.56 11.91
N ARG A 29 9.58 -1.64 11.50
CA ARG A 29 10.04 -0.53 12.37
C ARG A 29 8.90 0.40 12.81
N ARG A 30 7.84 0.50 12.01
CA ARG A 30 6.63 1.28 12.34
C ARG A 30 5.56 0.47 13.09
N GLY A 31 5.81 -0.81 13.40
CA GLY A 31 4.82 -1.68 14.04
C GLY A 31 3.63 -2.03 13.15
N MET A 32 3.78 -1.93 11.82
CA MET A 32 2.72 -2.13 10.84
C MET A 32 2.94 -3.40 10.02
N THR A 33 1.85 -3.95 9.47
CA THR A 33 1.96 -4.95 8.41
C THR A 33 2.42 -4.29 7.11
N LEU A 34 3.06 -5.06 6.21
CA LEU A 34 3.50 -4.55 4.91
C LEU A 34 2.32 -3.96 4.11
N SER A 35 1.17 -4.63 4.11
CA SER A 35 -0.01 -4.14 3.38
C SER A 35 -0.57 -2.84 3.95
N ALA A 36 -0.59 -2.69 5.28
CA ALA A 36 -1.02 -1.43 5.91
C ALA A 36 -0.04 -0.30 5.58
N PHE A 37 1.26 -0.57 5.68
CA PHE A 37 2.30 0.40 5.33
C PHE A 37 2.20 0.87 3.86
N LEU A 38 2.00 -0.06 2.93
CA LEU A 38 1.85 0.26 1.50
C LEU A 38 0.57 1.05 1.23
N ARG A 39 -0.54 0.72 1.92
CA ARG A 39 -1.80 1.45 1.79
C ARG A 39 -1.66 2.91 2.25
N ASP A 40 -1.06 3.13 3.41
CA ASP A 40 -0.86 4.47 3.95
C ASP A 40 0.06 5.30 3.05
N THR A 41 1.18 4.70 2.62
CA THR A 41 2.14 5.36 1.73
C THR A 41 1.50 5.72 0.38
N ALA A 42 0.75 4.80 -0.23
CA ALA A 42 0.05 5.06 -1.49
C ALA A 42 -1.03 6.14 -1.34
N THR A 43 -1.74 6.16 -0.20
CA THR A 43 -2.77 7.18 0.08
C THR A 43 -2.13 8.57 0.22
N GLU A 44 -1.02 8.66 0.94
CA GLU A 44 -0.28 9.91 1.12
C GLU A 44 0.28 10.42 -0.21
N ALA A 45 0.91 9.54 -0.99
CA ALA A 45 1.41 9.90 -2.33
C ALA A 45 0.28 10.37 -3.26
N ALA A 46 -0.89 9.71 -3.23
CA ALA A 46 -2.04 10.11 -4.04
C ALA A 46 -2.56 11.51 -3.65
N ARG A 47 -2.55 11.86 -2.35
CA ARG A 47 -2.93 13.20 -1.88
C ARG A 47 -1.96 14.26 -2.39
N GLN A 48 -0.65 13.97 -2.37
CA GLN A 48 0.37 14.90 -2.84
C GLN A 48 0.30 15.15 -4.35
N VAL A 49 -0.09 14.14 -5.13
CA VAL A 49 -0.28 14.29 -6.60
C VAL A 49 -1.57 15.02 -6.95
N ALA A 50 -2.59 14.95 -6.09
CA ALA A 50 -3.89 15.58 -6.33
C ALA A 50 -3.96 17.06 -5.90
N ALA A 51 -2.97 17.54 -5.14
CA ALA A 51 -2.83 18.92 -4.69
C ALA A 51 -2.15 19.79 -5.76
#